data_AF-A0A8T6WL23-F1
#
_entry.id   AF-A0A8T6WL23-F1
#
_cell.length_a   1.000
_cell.length_b   1.000
_cell.length_c   1.000
_cell.angle_alpha   90.00
_cell.angle_beta   90.00
_cell.angle_gamma   90.00
#
_symmetry.space_group_name_H-M   'P 1'
#
loop_
_entity.id
_entity.type
_entity.pdbx_description
1 polymer ?
#
loop_
_entity_poly.entity_id
_entity_poly.type
_entity_poly.pdbx_seq_one_letter_code
_entity_poly.pdbx_strand_id
1 'polypeptide(L)'
;MTRYLTTILFLLPLWRNWVIHLHVHTRYSTGDALASSKKLAQKISSMGPDPVLGITDHDNMSGIVDHHKACRAHGVKPVYGMEVTTDAGNHLTLLAKNEVGLKNLFRLSKTDKSYEDLSRYRTGVVALSGDLSGAIPLSILKRDKKELNFHLSALHNIYRRDFYLEIIDHGLREQKRVNDVLEKIDLPK
;
A
#
# COMPACT_ATOMS: atom_id res chain seq x y z
N MET A 1 -11.38 -40.13 39.07
CA MET A 1 -12.04 -40.23 37.76
C MET A 1 -11.34 -39.26 36.81
N THR A 2 -10.29 -39.74 36.15
CA THR A 2 -9.37 -38.93 35.34
C THR A 2 -9.99 -38.69 33.97
N ARG A 3 -10.36 -37.44 33.67
CA ARG A 3 -10.85 -37.05 32.33
C ARG A 3 -9.65 -36.72 31.45
N TYR A 4 -9.28 -37.65 30.57
CA TYR A 4 -8.44 -37.38 29.42
C TYR A 4 -9.25 -36.53 28.43
N LEU A 5 -8.87 -35.25 28.28
CA LEU A 5 -9.36 -34.41 27.19
C LEU A 5 -8.46 -34.69 25.99
N THR A 6 -8.91 -35.65 25.20
CA THR A 6 -8.35 -36.07 23.93
C THR A 6 -8.25 -34.87 22.99
N THR A 7 -7.02 -34.49 22.70
CA THR A 7 -6.49 -34.12 21.38
C THR A 7 -7.54 -33.85 20.30
N ILE A 8 -8.09 -32.64 20.28
CA ILE A 8 -8.54 -32.01 19.05
C ILE A 8 -7.79 -30.68 18.96
N LEU A 9 -6.47 -30.80 18.80
CA LEU A 9 -5.68 -29.77 18.14
C LEU A 9 -6.10 -29.86 16.67
N PHE A 10 -7.22 -29.21 16.33
CA PHE A 10 -7.59 -29.05 14.93
C PHE A 10 -6.38 -28.43 14.25
N LEU A 11 -5.88 -29.18 13.27
CA LEU A 11 -4.95 -28.81 12.22
C LEU A 11 -5.51 -27.58 11.47
N LEU A 12 -5.60 -26.44 12.14
CA LEU A 12 -5.61 -25.17 11.44
C LEU A 12 -4.20 -25.07 10.84
N PRO A 13 -4.06 -24.91 9.52
CA PRO A 13 -2.76 -24.66 8.95
C PRO A 13 -2.27 -23.34 9.55
N LEU A 14 -1.41 -23.42 10.56
CA LEU A 14 -0.69 -22.31 11.22
C LEU A 14 0.31 -21.62 10.26
N TRP A 15 0.24 -21.95 8.97
CA TRP A 15 1.12 -21.53 7.90
C TRP A 15 0.27 -21.30 6.65
N ARG A 16 -0.64 -20.33 6.71
CA ARG A 16 -1.21 -19.75 5.49
C ARG A 16 -0.46 -18.46 5.26
N ASN A 17 0.23 -18.34 4.12
CA ASN A 17 0.84 -17.07 3.73
C ASN A 17 -0.28 -16.15 3.22
N TRP A 18 -0.81 -15.30 4.09
CA TRP A 18 -1.76 -14.25 3.72
C TRP A 18 -0.98 -13.13 3.03
N VAL A 19 -0.72 -13.28 1.73
CA VAL A 19 -0.18 -12.17 0.94
C VAL A 19 -1.36 -11.31 0.49
N ILE A 20 -1.44 -10.10 1.03
CA ILE A 20 -2.43 -9.10 0.62
C ILE A 20 -1.73 -8.11 -0.30
N HIS A 21 -2.21 -8.01 -1.53
CA HIS A 21 -1.69 -7.05 -2.50
C HIS A 21 -2.35 -5.69 -2.26
N LEU A 22 -1.55 -4.71 -1.81
CA LEU A 22 -2.02 -3.36 -1.46
C LEU A 22 -1.60 -2.30 -2.50
N HIS A 23 -0.47 -2.50 -3.16
CA HIS A 23 0.03 -1.65 -4.24
C HIS A 23 -0.22 -2.36 -5.58
N VAL A 24 -1.34 -2.03 -6.24
CA VAL A 24 -1.78 -2.70 -7.48
C VAL A 24 -2.43 -1.69 -8.41
N HIS A 25 -1.96 -1.66 -9.64
CA HIS A 25 -2.53 -0.81 -10.69
C HIS A 25 -3.54 -1.57 -11.51
N THR A 26 -4.59 -0.86 -11.90
CA THR A 26 -5.61 -1.33 -12.80
C THR A 26 -5.56 -0.53 -14.10
N ARG A 27 -6.41 -0.89 -15.07
CA ARG A 27 -6.58 -0.15 -16.33
C ARG A 27 -6.89 1.35 -16.18
N TYR A 28 -7.21 1.80 -14.96
CA TYR A 28 -7.42 3.22 -14.65
C TYR A 28 -6.11 4.00 -14.45
N SER A 29 -4.99 3.30 -14.31
CA SER A 29 -3.64 3.83 -14.50
C SER A 29 -3.31 3.89 -16.00
N THR A 30 -3.82 4.94 -16.66
CA THR A 30 -3.81 5.05 -18.13
C THR A 30 -2.39 5.07 -18.68
N GLY A 31 -2.09 4.15 -19.61
CA GLY A 31 -0.77 4.05 -20.24
C GLY A 31 0.24 3.19 -19.46
N ASP A 32 -0.10 2.74 -18.25
CA ASP A 32 0.75 1.91 -17.40
C ASP A 32 0.21 0.47 -17.29
N ALA A 33 -1.02 0.30 -16.80
CA ALA A 33 -1.57 -1.02 -16.48
C ALA A 33 -2.77 -1.41 -17.37
N LEU A 34 -2.93 -2.72 -17.59
CA LEU A 34 -4.02 -3.30 -18.40
C LEU A 34 -5.00 -4.16 -17.59
N ALA A 35 -4.68 -4.47 -16.34
CA ALA A 35 -5.47 -5.39 -15.53
C ALA A 35 -6.83 -4.76 -15.18
N SER A 36 -7.92 -5.51 -15.36
CA SER A 36 -9.24 -5.09 -14.87
C SER A 36 -9.46 -5.59 -13.45
N SER A 37 -10.17 -4.80 -12.63
CA SER A 37 -10.49 -5.20 -11.25
C SER A 37 -11.24 -6.52 -11.18
N LYS A 38 -12.04 -6.85 -12.21
CA LYS A 38 -12.70 -8.16 -12.33
C LYS A 38 -11.70 -9.32 -12.41
N LYS A 39 -10.70 -9.25 -13.30
CA LYS A 39 -9.69 -10.31 -13.44
C LYS A 39 -8.84 -10.44 -12.18
N LEU A 40 -8.47 -9.30 -11.58
CA LEU A 40 -7.73 -9.27 -10.32
C LEU A 40 -8.52 -9.92 -9.19
N ALA A 41 -9.78 -9.51 -8.97
CA ALA A 41 -10.64 -10.08 -7.94
C ALA A 41 -10.87 -11.59 -8.12
N GLN A 42 -11.06 -12.06 -9.37
CA GLN A 42 -11.16 -13.49 -9.68
C GLN A 42 -9.91 -14.26 -9.28
N LYS A 43 -8.73 -13.73 -9.61
CA LYS A 43 -7.46 -14.34 -9.25
C LYS A 43 -7.29 -14.40 -7.73
N ILE A 44 -7.50 -13.29 -7.05
CA ILE A 44 -7.33 -13.18 -5.59
C ILE A 44 -8.33 -14.05 -4.84
N SER A 45 -9.57 -14.16 -5.33
CA SER A 45 -10.59 -15.06 -4.77
C SER A 45 -10.15 -16.53 -4.72
N SER A 46 -9.33 -16.96 -5.69
CA SER A 46 -8.79 -18.33 -5.74
C SER A 46 -7.55 -18.57 -4.86
N MET A 47 -6.96 -17.53 -4.26
CA MET A 47 -5.67 -17.62 -3.58
C MET A 47 -5.73 -18.05 -2.12
N GLY A 48 -6.92 -18.07 -1.49
CA GLY A 48 -7.07 -18.52 -0.12
C GLY A 48 -8.37 -18.08 0.53
N PRO A 49 -8.57 -18.43 1.81
CA PRO A 49 -9.69 -17.91 2.60
C PRO A 49 -9.53 -16.40 2.81
N ASP A 50 -10.65 -15.70 3.02
CA ASP A 50 -10.72 -14.27 3.33
C ASP A 50 -9.88 -13.36 2.42
N PRO A 51 -10.05 -13.47 1.09
CA PRO A 51 -9.23 -12.76 0.11
C PRO A 51 -9.39 -11.23 0.24
N VAL A 52 -8.27 -10.49 0.17
CA VAL A 52 -8.22 -9.03 0.24
C VAL A 52 -7.46 -8.48 -0.95
N LEU A 53 -7.95 -7.40 -1.57
CA LEU A 53 -7.29 -6.75 -2.70
C LEU A 53 -7.37 -5.21 -2.59
N GLY A 54 -6.20 -4.57 -2.55
CA GLY A 54 -6.03 -3.13 -2.74
C GLY A 54 -5.88 -2.75 -4.21
N ILE A 55 -6.28 -1.52 -4.53
CA ILE A 55 -5.88 -0.84 -5.77
C ILE A 55 -5.33 0.54 -5.42
N THR A 56 -4.31 0.97 -6.15
CA THR A 56 -3.58 2.23 -5.96
C THR A 56 -3.25 2.81 -7.32
N ASP A 57 -4.26 3.15 -8.12
CA ASP A 57 -4.03 3.71 -9.46
C ASP A 57 -3.29 5.06 -9.41
N HIS A 58 -2.51 5.34 -10.46
CA HIS A 58 -1.73 6.58 -10.57
C HIS A 58 -2.60 7.84 -10.57
N ASP A 59 -2.40 8.71 -9.58
CA ASP A 59 -2.97 10.06 -9.44
C ASP A 59 -4.50 10.15 -9.52
N ASN A 60 -5.22 9.03 -9.41
CA ASN A 60 -6.66 9.01 -9.53
C ASN A 60 -7.33 7.88 -8.73
N MET A 61 -8.62 8.05 -8.48
CA MET A 61 -9.47 7.06 -7.82
C MET A 61 -10.66 6.64 -8.69
N SER A 62 -10.54 6.77 -10.02
CA SER A 62 -11.66 6.51 -10.93
C SER A 62 -12.07 5.04 -10.99
N GLY A 63 -11.14 4.12 -10.67
CA GLY A 63 -11.38 2.68 -10.67
C GLY A 63 -12.11 2.13 -9.44
N ILE A 64 -12.35 2.92 -8.39
CA ILE A 64 -12.81 2.36 -7.11
C ILE A 64 -14.21 1.74 -7.15
N VAL A 65 -15.10 2.25 -8.01
CA VAL A 65 -16.48 1.74 -8.13
C VAL A 65 -16.46 0.37 -8.80
N ASP A 66 -15.69 0.24 -9.88
CA ASP A 66 -15.50 -1.02 -10.59
C ASP A 66 -14.79 -2.04 -9.70
N HIS A 67 -13.79 -1.58 -8.94
CA HIS A 67 -13.10 -2.40 -7.93
C HIS A 67 -14.03 -2.91 -6.84
N HIS A 68 -14.85 -2.05 -6.25
CA HIS A 68 -15.81 -2.42 -5.23
C HIS A 68 -16.78 -3.48 -5.74
N LYS A 69 -17.36 -3.26 -6.93
CA LYS A 69 -18.31 -4.20 -7.56
C LYS A 69 -17.64 -5.54 -7.86
N ALA A 70 -16.43 -5.53 -8.42
CA ALA A 70 -15.68 -6.74 -8.75
C ALA A 70 -15.33 -7.54 -7.50
N CYS A 71 -14.81 -6.89 -6.46
CA CYS A 71 -14.47 -7.53 -5.19
C CYS A 71 -15.69 -8.17 -4.54
N ARG A 72 -16.81 -7.43 -4.45
CA ARG A 72 -18.06 -7.93 -3.88
C ARG A 72 -18.61 -9.14 -4.65
N ALA A 73 -18.53 -9.15 -5.97
CA ALA A 73 -18.99 -10.27 -6.81
C ALA A 73 -18.16 -11.55 -6.62
N HIS A 74 -16.93 -11.43 -6.12
CA HIS A 74 -15.99 -12.55 -5.95
C HIS A 74 -15.67 -12.86 -4.48
N GLY A 75 -16.41 -12.29 -3.52
CA GLY A 75 -16.19 -12.51 -2.10
C GLY A 75 -14.85 -11.96 -1.59
N VAL A 76 -14.26 -10.99 -2.29
CA VAL A 76 -12.99 -10.35 -1.95
C VAL A 76 -13.27 -9.08 -1.15
N LYS A 77 -12.52 -8.84 -0.07
CA LYS A 77 -12.55 -7.59 0.68
C LYS A 77 -11.76 -6.52 -0.08
N PRO A 78 -12.38 -5.40 -0.49
CA PRO A 78 -11.68 -4.32 -1.16
C PRO A 78 -10.91 -3.45 -0.17
N VAL A 79 -9.71 -3.03 -0.57
CA VAL A 79 -8.96 -1.89 -0.03
C VAL A 79 -8.87 -0.83 -1.12
N TYR A 80 -9.04 0.45 -0.76
CA TYR A 80 -8.98 1.56 -1.70
C TYR A 80 -7.76 2.43 -1.39
N GLY A 81 -7.06 2.82 -2.43
CA GLY A 81 -5.89 3.68 -2.34
C GLY A 81 -5.66 4.45 -3.62
N MET A 82 -4.51 5.11 -3.67
CA MET A 82 -4.02 5.90 -4.79
C MET A 82 -2.50 5.95 -4.66
N GLU A 83 -1.78 5.71 -5.75
CA GLU A 83 -0.37 6.08 -5.83
C GLU A 83 -0.32 7.51 -6.33
N VAL A 84 0.21 8.43 -5.52
CA VAL A 84 0.29 9.85 -5.87
C VAL A 84 1.66 10.21 -6.40
N THR A 85 1.68 11.05 -7.42
CA THR A 85 2.84 11.87 -7.76
C THR A 85 2.79 13.13 -6.90
N THR A 86 3.77 13.27 -6.02
CA THR A 86 3.95 14.47 -5.18
C THR A 86 4.30 15.69 -6.02
N ASP A 87 4.19 16.89 -5.46
CA ASP A 87 4.63 18.15 -6.09
C ASP A 87 6.12 18.14 -6.49
N ALA A 88 6.93 17.34 -5.80
CA ALA A 88 8.33 17.09 -6.12
C ALA A 88 8.56 16.01 -7.20
N GLY A 89 7.50 15.42 -7.76
CA GLY A 89 7.57 14.42 -8.83
C GLY A 89 7.90 13.00 -8.37
N ASN A 90 7.82 12.71 -7.05
CA ASN A 90 8.09 11.38 -6.50
C ASN A 90 6.80 10.64 -6.18
N HIS A 91 6.83 9.31 -6.26
CA HIS A 91 5.68 8.46 -5.93
C HIS A 91 5.49 8.28 -4.42
N LEU A 92 4.24 8.14 -4.00
CA LEU A 92 3.86 7.77 -2.64
C LEU A 92 2.56 6.96 -2.65
N THR A 93 2.56 5.79 -2.01
CA THR A 93 1.39 4.90 -1.97
C THR A 93 0.51 5.24 -0.78
N LEU A 94 -0.76 5.55 -1.01
CA LEU A 94 -1.71 5.91 0.04
C LEU A 94 -2.92 4.99 0.06
N LEU A 95 -3.35 4.57 1.26
CA LEU A 95 -4.49 3.66 1.46
C LEU A 95 -5.52 4.27 2.43
N ALA A 96 -6.79 4.12 2.12
CA ALA A 96 -7.88 4.50 3.02
C ALA A 96 -8.09 3.42 4.10
N LYS A 97 -7.83 3.78 5.36
CA LYS A 97 -8.11 2.91 6.53
C LYS A 97 -9.60 2.84 6.88
N ASN A 98 -10.35 3.89 6.54
CA ASN A 98 -11.77 4.03 6.84
C ASN A 98 -12.44 5.03 5.89
N GLU A 99 -13.73 5.30 6.10
CA GLU A 99 -14.50 6.24 5.27
C GLU A 99 -13.96 7.68 5.29
N VAL A 100 -13.41 8.13 6.42
CA VAL A 100 -12.75 9.44 6.52
C VAL A 100 -11.51 9.47 5.64
N GLY A 101 -10.70 8.42 5.69
CA GLY A 101 -9.55 8.23 4.81
C GLY A 101 -9.93 8.26 3.33
N LEU A 102 -10.99 7.54 2.95
CA LEU A 102 -11.47 7.51 1.57
C LEU A 102 -11.90 8.91 1.08
N LYS A 103 -12.66 9.65 1.90
CA LYS A 103 -13.04 11.04 1.60
C LYS A 103 -11.83 11.97 1.49
N ASN A 104 -10.81 11.74 2.32
CA ASN A 104 -9.58 12.51 2.30
C ASN A 104 -8.73 12.21 1.06
N LEU A 105 -8.60 10.96 0.64
CA LEU A 105 -7.93 10.61 -0.61
C LEU A 105 -8.61 11.26 -1.82
N PHE A 106 -9.96 11.29 -1.85
CA PHE A 106 -10.70 12.01 -2.89
C PHE A 106 -10.48 13.52 -2.92
N ARG A 107 -10.18 14.14 -1.77
CA ARG A 107 -9.84 15.56 -1.69
C ARG A 107 -8.41 15.79 -2.13
N LEU A 108 -7.49 14.95 -1.65
CA LEU A 108 -6.07 14.98 -1.98
C LEU A 108 -5.82 14.75 -3.48
N SER A 109 -6.61 13.89 -4.15
CA SER A 109 -6.44 13.62 -5.58
C SER A 109 -6.58 14.87 -6.47
N LYS A 110 -7.17 15.94 -5.93
CA LYS A 110 -7.45 17.20 -6.62
C LYS A 110 -6.49 18.33 -6.26
N THR A 111 -5.44 18.06 -5.49
CA THR A 111 -4.45 19.06 -5.08
C THR A 111 -3.09 18.80 -5.73
N ASP A 112 -2.06 19.54 -5.32
CA ASP A 112 -0.68 19.37 -5.82
C ASP A 112 0.08 18.27 -5.08
N LYS A 113 -0.51 17.72 -4.01
CA LYS A 113 0.06 16.64 -3.16
C LYS A 113 1.40 17.03 -2.54
N SER A 114 1.53 18.31 -2.16
CA SER A 114 2.64 18.80 -1.31
C SER A 114 2.58 18.19 0.09
N TYR A 115 3.66 18.31 0.87
CA TYR A 115 3.65 17.86 2.26
C TYR A 115 2.58 18.55 3.10
N GLU A 116 2.26 19.82 2.82
CA GLU A 116 1.13 20.54 3.42
C GLU A 116 -0.22 19.89 3.09
N ASP A 117 -0.43 19.48 1.83
CA ASP A 117 -1.65 18.78 1.41
C ASP A 117 -1.75 17.40 2.05
N LEU A 118 -0.66 16.63 2.03
CA LEU A 118 -0.57 15.31 2.68
C LEU A 118 -0.90 15.43 4.17
N SER A 119 -0.35 16.44 4.84
CA SER A 119 -0.64 16.75 6.25
C SER A 119 -2.10 17.13 6.47
N ARG A 120 -2.66 17.99 5.61
CA ARG A 120 -4.06 18.45 5.69
C ARG A 120 -5.05 17.28 5.58
N TYR A 121 -4.77 16.30 4.73
CA TYR A 121 -5.66 15.17 4.44
C TYR A 121 -5.21 13.83 5.05
N ARG A 122 -4.29 13.83 6.02
CA ARG A 122 -3.70 12.62 6.62
C ARG A 122 -4.68 11.71 7.38
N THR A 123 -5.77 12.26 7.92
CA THR A 123 -6.62 11.52 8.87
C THR A 123 -7.30 10.33 8.18
N GLY A 124 -7.11 9.13 8.73
CA GLY A 124 -7.67 7.90 8.18
C GLY A 124 -6.92 7.35 6.97
N VAL A 125 -5.75 7.90 6.63
CA VAL A 125 -4.90 7.46 5.53
C VAL A 125 -3.66 6.75 6.07
N VAL A 126 -3.30 5.63 5.44
CA VAL A 126 -2.03 4.92 5.62
C VAL A 126 -1.12 5.26 4.46
N ALA A 127 0.16 5.51 4.74
CA ALA A 127 1.18 5.80 3.74
C ALA A 127 2.24 4.70 3.72
N LEU A 128 2.62 4.27 2.52
CA LEU A 128 3.77 3.41 2.27
C LEU A 128 4.85 4.24 1.56
N SER A 129 6.14 3.95 1.79
CA SER A 129 7.25 4.78 1.29
C SER A 129 7.39 4.87 -0.24
N GLY A 130 6.62 4.08 -1.00
CA GLY A 130 6.59 4.11 -2.46
C GLY A 130 7.57 3.14 -3.11
N ASP A 131 7.49 3.09 -4.44
CA ASP A 131 8.34 2.30 -5.32
C ASP A 131 9.72 2.94 -5.56
N LEU A 132 10.47 2.47 -6.56
CA LEU A 132 11.78 3.07 -6.90
C LEU A 132 11.71 4.54 -7.30
N SER A 133 10.55 5.04 -7.69
CA SER A 133 10.28 6.45 -8.02
C SER A 133 9.86 7.26 -6.79
N GLY A 134 9.74 6.63 -5.62
CA GLY A 134 9.48 7.28 -4.35
C GLY A 134 10.69 8.04 -3.82
N ALA A 135 10.42 9.09 -3.04
CA ALA A 135 11.45 10.00 -2.56
C ALA A 135 12.51 9.29 -1.69
N ILE A 136 12.07 8.39 -0.79
CA ILE A 136 12.95 7.62 0.09
C ILE A 136 13.85 6.66 -0.71
N PRO A 137 13.31 5.77 -1.58
CA PRO A 137 14.13 4.93 -2.46
C PRO A 137 15.12 5.73 -3.32
N LEU A 138 14.69 6.85 -3.91
CA LEU A 138 15.57 7.71 -4.71
C LEU A 138 16.72 8.30 -3.88
N SER A 139 16.47 8.77 -2.65
CA SER A 139 17.54 9.25 -1.76
C SER A 139 18.56 8.15 -1.43
N ILE A 140 18.10 6.92 -1.19
CA ILE A 140 18.98 5.76 -0.93
C ILE A 140 19.87 5.46 -2.13
N LEU A 141 19.29 5.44 -3.34
CA LEU A 141 20.03 5.18 -4.58
C LEU A 141 21.09 6.26 -4.83
N LYS A 142 20.72 7.54 -4.64
CA LYS A 142 21.61 8.70 -4.75
C LYS A 142 22.63 8.83 -3.61
N ARG A 143 22.50 8.03 -2.55
CA ARG A 143 23.30 8.12 -1.30
C ARG A 143 23.15 9.47 -0.60
N ASP A 144 22.01 10.12 -0.79
CA ASP A 144 21.72 11.41 -0.17
C ASP A 144 21.07 11.20 1.20
N LYS A 145 21.90 11.19 2.25
CA LYS A 145 21.44 11.01 3.64
C LYS A 145 20.57 12.17 4.11
N LYS A 146 20.77 13.38 3.59
CA LYS A 146 20.03 14.56 4.03
C LYS A 146 18.59 14.47 3.54
N GLU A 147 18.40 14.21 2.26
CA GLU A 147 17.06 14.01 1.67
C GLU A 147 16.37 12.78 2.27
N LEU A 148 17.10 11.68 2.46
CA LEU A 148 16.56 10.47 3.10
C LEU A 148 15.98 10.78 4.49
N ASN A 149 16.75 11.45 5.35
CA ASN A 149 16.32 11.80 6.69
C ASN A 149 15.17 12.81 6.68
N PHE A 150 15.17 13.75 5.73
CA PHE A 150 14.09 14.71 5.56
C PHE A 150 12.78 14.00 5.22
N HIS A 151 12.74 13.16 4.18
CA HIS A 151 11.53 12.48 3.74
C HIS A 151 11.00 11.47 4.78
N LEU A 152 11.90 10.71 5.43
CA LEU A 152 11.52 9.82 6.54
C LEU A 152 10.87 10.61 7.67
N SER A 153 11.48 11.71 8.10
CA SER A 153 10.96 12.54 9.19
C SER A 153 9.64 13.21 8.82
N ALA A 154 9.53 13.75 7.59
CA ALA A 154 8.33 14.41 7.11
C ALA A 154 7.14 13.44 7.07
N LEU A 155 7.30 12.29 6.41
CA LEU A 155 6.24 11.29 6.29
C LEU A 155 5.88 10.68 7.65
N HIS A 156 6.88 10.38 8.49
CA HIS A 156 6.64 9.90 9.85
C HIS A 156 5.89 10.93 10.70
N ASN A 157 6.23 12.22 10.63
CA ASN A 157 5.53 13.26 11.39
C ASN A 157 4.06 13.42 10.96
N ILE A 158 3.79 13.27 9.66
CA ILE A 158 2.44 13.35 9.10
C ILE A 158 1.60 12.12 9.52
N TYR A 159 2.06 10.92 9.16
CA TYR A 159 1.25 9.70 9.27
C TYR A 159 1.49 8.92 10.57
N ARG A 160 2.60 9.16 11.26
CA ARG A 160 2.98 8.52 12.54
C ARG A 160 2.93 7.00 12.42
N ARG A 161 2.05 6.36 13.21
CA ARG A 161 1.83 4.91 13.23
C ARG A 161 1.18 4.36 11.96
N ASP A 162 0.66 5.23 11.10
CA ASP A 162 0.08 4.88 9.80
C ASP A 162 1.12 5.03 8.66
N PHE A 163 2.42 5.17 8.97
CA PHE A 163 3.51 5.16 7.98
C PHE A 163 4.26 3.83 8.00
N TYR A 164 4.49 3.25 6.82
CA TYR A 164 5.21 1.99 6.65
C TYR A 164 6.30 2.14 5.57
N LEU A 165 7.43 1.46 5.76
CA LEU A 165 8.43 1.30 4.70
C LEU A 165 7.97 0.20 3.75
N GLU A 166 7.94 0.50 2.47
CA GLU A 166 7.49 -0.40 1.42
C GLU A 166 8.68 -1.19 0.86
N ILE A 167 8.61 -2.52 0.97
CA ILE A 167 9.63 -3.44 0.44
C ILE A 167 9.07 -4.07 -0.83
N ILE A 168 9.78 -3.87 -1.95
CA ILE A 168 9.41 -4.38 -3.26
C ILE A 168 10.61 -5.10 -3.85
N ASP A 169 10.43 -6.35 -4.29
CA ASP A 169 11.50 -7.14 -4.94
C ASP A 169 10.98 -7.84 -6.20
N HIS A 170 11.37 -7.28 -7.35
CA HIS A 170 11.17 -7.86 -8.69
C HIS A 170 12.48 -8.44 -9.26
N GLY A 171 13.50 -8.62 -8.42
CA GLY A 171 14.83 -9.10 -8.82
C GLY A 171 15.76 -8.01 -9.35
N LEU A 172 15.36 -6.73 -9.30
CA LEU A 172 16.18 -5.60 -9.76
C LEU A 172 17.29 -5.28 -8.76
N ARG A 173 18.48 -4.93 -9.27
CA ARG A 173 19.64 -4.60 -8.44
C ARG A 173 19.39 -3.37 -7.57
N GLU A 174 18.69 -2.38 -8.12
CA GLU A 174 18.31 -1.14 -7.46
C GLU A 174 17.37 -1.41 -6.29
N GLN A 175 16.36 -2.28 -6.47
CA GLN A 175 15.44 -2.71 -5.40
C GLN A 175 16.18 -3.44 -4.29
N LYS A 176 17.07 -4.39 -4.60
CA LYS A 176 17.88 -5.07 -3.58
C LYS A 176 18.66 -4.08 -2.72
N ARG A 177 19.31 -3.10 -3.35
CA ARG A 177 20.06 -2.07 -2.63
C ARG A 177 19.17 -1.17 -1.78
N VAL A 178 17.97 -0.84 -2.24
CA VAL A 178 16.99 -0.07 -1.45
C VAL A 178 16.51 -0.90 -0.26
N ASN A 179 16.10 -2.15 -0.48
CA ASN A 179 15.60 -3.06 0.55
C ASN A 179 16.65 -3.29 1.65
N ASP A 180 17.92 -3.53 1.28
CA ASP A 180 19.04 -3.69 2.22
C ASP A 180 19.20 -2.52 3.21
N VAL A 181 18.76 -1.33 2.82
CA VAL A 181 18.79 -0.11 3.65
C VAL A 181 17.48 0.06 4.40
N LEU A 182 16.33 -0.12 3.73
CA LEU A 182 15.01 -0.01 4.35
C LEU A 182 14.83 -0.97 5.53
N GLU A 183 15.32 -2.22 5.41
CA GLU A 183 15.27 -3.22 6.48
C GLU A 183 16.05 -2.83 7.75
N LYS A 184 16.99 -1.88 7.62
CA LYS A 184 17.83 -1.41 8.73
C LYS A 184 17.32 -0.09 9.33
N ILE A 185 16.30 0.53 8.73
CA ILE A 185 15.70 1.75 9.26
C ILE A 185 14.73 1.36 10.37
N ASP A 186 14.96 1.88 11.56
CA ASP A 186 14.01 1.83 12.67
C ASP A 186 13.18 3.10 12.66
N LEU A 187 11.88 2.98 12.37
CA LEU A 187 10.97 4.11 12.46
C LEU A 187 10.66 4.41 13.93
N PRO A 188 10.61 5.69 14.34
CA PRO A 188 10.20 6.03 15.71
C PRO A 188 8.82 5.44 16.03
N LYS A 189 8.63 4.98 17.27
CA LYS A 189 7.36 4.40 17.74
C LYS A 189 6.32 5.45 18.10
#